data_AF-D3S9N8-F1
#
_entry.id   AF-D3S9N8-F1
#
_cell.length_a   1.000
_cell.length_b   1.000
_cell.length_c   1.000
_cell.angle_alpha   90.00
_cell.angle_beta   90.00
_cell.angle_gamma   90.00
#
_symmetry.space_group_name_H-M   'P 1'
#
loop_
_entity.id
_entity.type
_entity.pdbx_description
1 polymer ?
#
loop_
_entity_poly.entity_id
_entity_poly.type
_entity_poly.pdbx_seq_one_letter_code
_entity_poly.pdbx_strand_id
1 'polypeptide(L)'
;MDARAPQSTSTASAAPATPVERLRLLLALRDAYRAGEPLPVEALDLVADAVDLLEAGAAPAEAFGLVLDAGQEHPARTLARERRDAHLRTALAACPGASTWAKATALGQAVRVFEGRRWQSWRTLDEPPARATLVERELWRAFRTGQRIPRSVPWLLRLAEGH
;
A
#
# COMPACT_ATOMS: atom_id res chain seq x y z
N MET A 1 4.01 -12.50 54.44
CA MET A 1 3.26 -12.83 53.21
C MET A 1 3.00 -11.51 52.50
N ASP A 2 3.97 -11.04 51.71
CA ASP A 2 3.82 -9.81 50.93
C ASP A 2 3.58 -10.18 49.46
N ALA A 3 2.35 -9.99 49.03
CA ALA A 3 1.92 -10.17 47.65
C ALA A 3 2.46 -9.00 46.81
N ARG A 4 3.51 -9.24 46.04
CA ARG A 4 3.94 -8.32 44.97
C ARG A 4 2.89 -8.35 43.86
N ALA A 5 2.25 -7.19 43.64
CA ALA A 5 1.37 -6.96 42.51
C ALA A 5 2.11 -7.18 41.17
N PRO A 6 1.45 -7.72 40.13
CA PRO A 6 2.05 -7.89 38.82
C PRO A 6 2.31 -6.53 38.20
N GLN A 7 3.57 -6.29 37.83
CA GLN A 7 3.96 -5.14 37.01
C GLN A 7 3.32 -5.30 35.65
N SER A 8 2.42 -4.38 35.28
CA SER A 8 1.96 -4.21 33.92
C SER A 8 3.16 -3.89 33.05
N THR A 9 3.60 -4.86 32.26
CA THR A 9 4.43 -4.63 31.08
C THR A 9 3.64 -3.72 30.15
N SER A 10 3.90 -2.42 30.26
CA SER A 10 3.60 -1.43 29.23
C SER A 10 4.32 -1.89 27.97
N THR A 11 3.59 -2.51 27.04
CA THR A 11 4.03 -2.68 25.66
C THR A 11 4.14 -1.28 25.08
N ALA A 12 5.33 -0.68 25.21
CA ALA A 12 5.70 0.49 24.43
C ALA A 12 5.50 0.10 22.96
N SER A 13 4.42 0.60 22.37
CA SER A 13 4.20 0.51 20.94
C SER A 13 5.39 1.18 20.29
N ALA A 14 6.26 0.40 19.64
CA ALA A 14 7.45 0.93 19.00
C ALA A 14 6.96 1.95 17.96
N ALA A 15 7.28 3.23 18.18
CA ALA A 15 6.89 4.29 17.28
C ALA A 15 7.29 3.90 15.84
N PRO A 16 6.42 4.12 14.84
CA PRO A 16 6.70 3.73 13.45
C PRO A 16 8.04 4.30 13.01
N ALA A 17 8.95 3.41 12.65
CA ALA A 17 10.36 3.72 12.51
C ALA A 17 10.68 4.40 11.17
N THR A 18 9.82 4.22 10.17
CA THR A 18 10.06 4.72 8.81
C THR A 18 9.00 5.72 8.33
N PRO A 19 9.35 6.66 7.44
CA PRO A 19 8.38 7.56 6.80
C PRO A 19 7.24 6.83 6.05
N VAL A 20 7.50 5.61 5.56
CA VAL A 20 6.51 4.75 4.89
C VAL A 20 5.47 4.22 5.87
N GLU A 21 5.91 3.73 7.04
CA GLU A 21 5.00 3.25 8.09
C GLU A 21 4.18 4.40 8.67
N ARG A 22 4.81 5.55 8.92
CA ARG A 22 4.12 6.77 9.37
C ARG A 22 3.04 7.19 8.40
N LEU A 23 3.36 7.27 7.10
CA LEU A 23 2.35 7.56 6.09
C LEU A 23 1.26 6.48 6.02
N ARG A 24 1.59 5.20 6.20
CA ARG A 24 0.60 4.11 6.20
C ARG A 24 -0.39 4.27 7.36
N LEU A 25 0.08 4.61 8.56
CA LEU A 25 -0.78 4.87 9.73
C LEU A 25 -1.67 6.10 9.51
N LEU A 26 -1.12 7.20 8.99
CA LEU A 26 -1.90 8.40 8.67
C LEU A 26 -3.00 8.12 7.62
N LEU A 27 -2.70 7.28 6.62
CA LEU A 27 -3.70 6.86 5.64
C LEU A 27 -4.78 5.97 6.26
N ALA A 28 -4.39 5.02 7.13
CA ALA A 28 -5.33 4.18 7.85
C ALA A 28 -6.25 5.00 8.76
N LEU A 29 -5.71 5.99 9.47
CA LEU A 29 -6.48 6.93 10.29
C LEU A 29 -7.50 7.70 9.45
N ARG A 30 -7.06 8.27 8.32
CA ARG A 30 -7.94 8.99 7.39
C ARG A 30 -9.07 8.10 6.89
N ASP A 31 -8.76 6.87 6.52
CA ASP A 31 -9.72 5.93 5.94
C ASP A 31 -10.73 5.47 7.01
N ALA A 32 -10.28 5.14 8.23
CA ALA A 32 -11.14 4.81 9.37
C ALA A 32 -12.07 5.97 9.74
N TYR A 33 -11.54 7.20 9.83
CA TYR A 33 -12.34 8.41 10.09
C TYR A 33 -13.45 8.61 9.06
N ARG A 34 -13.14 8.41 7.78
CA ARG A 34 -14.13 8.55 6.69
C ARG A 34 -15.18 7.46 6.69
N ALA A 35 -14.81 6.25 7.12
CA ALA A 35 -15.71 5.11 7.21
C ALA A 35 -16.57 5.14 8.49
N GLY A 36 -16.26 6.00 9.46
CA GLY A 36 -16.89 5.98 10.78
C GLY A 36 -16.46 4.76 11.62
N GLU A 37 -15.29 4.19 11.31
CA GLU A 37 -14.73 3.05 12.02
C GLU A 37 -13.88 3.50 13.22
N PRO A 38 -13.61 2.61 14.19
CA PRO A 38 -12.70 2.90 15.29
C PRO A 38 -11.33 3.38 14.79
N LEU A 39 -10.86 4.50 15.35
CA LEU A 39 -9.59 5.11 14.94
C LEU A 39 -8.40 4.28 15.48
N PRO A 40 -7.36 4.02 14.67
CA PRO A 40 -6.18 3.28 15.11
C PRO A 40 -5.43 4.04 16.21
N VAL A 41 -5.21 3.41 17.36
CA VAL A 41 -4.57 4.03 18.53
C VAL A 41 -3.17 4.52 18.19
N GLU A 42 -2.39 3.70 17.48
CA GLU A 42 -1.02 4.03 17.10
C GLU A 42 -0.94 5.26 16.18
N ALA A 43 -1.98 5.48 15.37
CA ALA A 43 -2.06 6.65 14.51
C ALA A 43 -2.50 7.90 15.29
N LEU A 44 -3.32 7.73 16.34
CA LEU A 44 -3.69 8.82 17.25
C LEU A 44 -2.48 9.27 18.08
N ASP A 45 -1.70 8.33 18.62
CA ASP A 45 -0.47 8.63 19.37
C ASP A 45 0.51 9.41 18.48
N LEU A 46 0.70 8.97 17.24
CA LEU A 46 1.53 9.69 16.27
C LEU A 46 1.04 11.11 15.99
N VAL A 47 -0.28 11.32 15.92
CA VAL A 47 -0.86 12.66 15.70
C VAL A 47 -0.68 13.53 16.93
N ALA A 48 -0.85 12.99 18.14
CA ALA A 48 -0.62 13.72 19.38
C ALA A 48 0.85 14.17 19.48
N ASP A 49 1.80 13.27 19.29
CA ASP A 49 3.24 13.59 19.28
C ASP A 49 3.58 14.65 18.22
N ALA A 50 2.97 14.56 17.03
CA ALA A 50 3.19 15.53 15.97
C ALA A 50 2.63 16.92 16.34
N VAL A 51 1.48 16.98 17.02
CA VAL A 51 0.90 18.25 17.49
C VAL A 51 1.81 18.90 18.53
N ASP A 52 2.33 18.14 19.49
CA ASP A 52 3.27 18.66 20.50
C ASP A 52 4.53 19.28 19.84
N LEU A 53 5.06 18.63 18.80
CA LEU A 53 6.20 19.15 18.04
C LEU A 53 5.85 20.40 17.22
N LEU A 54 4.65 20.45 16.63
CA LEU A 54 4.17 21.63 15.91
C LEU A 54 3.99 22.83 16.83
N GLU A 55 3.47 22.61 18.04
CA GLU A 55 3.35 23.66 19.06
C GLU A 55 4.73 24.17 19.50
N ALA A 56 5.74 23.30 19.52
CA ALA A 56 7.14 23.67 19.73
C ALA A 56 7.80 24.37 18.52
N GLY A 57 7.09 24.53 17.40
CA GLY A 57 7.54 25.24 16.20
C GLY A 57 8.23 24.38 15.14
N ALA A 58 8.14 23.05 15.23
CA ALA A 58 8.67 22.15 14.21
C ALA A 58 7.94 22.33 12.87
N ALA A 59 8.61 22.04 11.75
CA ALA A 59 7.96 22.01 10.45
C ALA A 59 7.01 20.80 10.34
N PRO A 60 5.89 20.87 9.60
CA PRO A 60 4.95 19.74 9.50
C PRO A 60 5.57 18.43 9.01
N ALA A 61 6.48 18.49 8.03
CA ALA A 61 7.15 17.28 7.56
C ALA A 61 8.01 16.63 8.66
N GLU A 62 8.62 17.43 9.53
CA GLU A 62 9.42 16.97 10.66
C GLU A 62 8.54 16.39 11.76
N ALA A 63 7.49 17.11 12.16
CA ALA A 63 6.54 16.69 13.18
C ALA A 63 5.89 15.33 12.86
N PHE A 64 5.51 15.11 11.59
CA PHE A 64 4.94 13.84 11.16
C PHE A 64 5.98 12.76 10.81
N GLY A 65 7.29 13.04 10.92
CA GLY A 65 8.36 12.12 10.56
C GLY A 65 8.37 11.74 9.07
N LEU A 66 8.05 12.71 8.21
CA LEU A 66 8.00 12.61 6.75
C LEU A 66 9.13 13.38 6.05
N VAL A 67 10.12 13.87 6.80
CA VAL A 67 11.36 14.45 6.24
C VAL A 67 12.10 13.37 5.45
N LEU A 68 12.64 13.77 4.31
CA LEU A 68 13.37 12.89 3.40
C LEU A 68 14.80 13.40 3.26
N ASP A 69 15.76 12.48 3.36
CA ASP A 69 17.15 12.76 3.02
C ASP A 69 17.31 12.89 1.50
N ALA A 70 18.41 13.53 1.09
CA ALA A 70 18.76 13.64 -0.32
C ALA A 70 18.85 12.24 -0.97
N GLY A 71 18.08 12.02 -2.03
CA GLY A 71 18.03 10.75 -2.76
C GLY A 71 17.05 9.72 -2.19
N GLN A 72 16.40 9.97 -1.05
CA GLN A 72 15.31 9.13 -0.58
C GLN A 72 14.07 9.31 -1.44
N GLU A 73 13.38 8.20 -1.67
CA GLU A 73 12.13 8.22 -2.40
C GLU A 73 10.97 8.62 -1.50
N HIS A 74 10.06 9.43 -2.05
CA HIS A 74 8.85 9.83 -1.35
C HIS A 74 8.01 8.60 -0.91
N PRO A 75 7.61 8.50 0.36
CA PRO A 75 6.89 7.34 0.91
C PRO A 75 5.63 6.94 0.15
N ALA A 76 4.91 7.93 -0.37
CA ALA A 76 3.74 7.71 -1.23
C ALA A 76 4.06 6.88 -2.48
N ARG A 77 5.25 7.02 -3.08
CA ARG A 77 5.66 6.20 -4.23
C ARG A 77 5.94 4.76 -3.82
N THR A 78 6.59 4.55 -2.68
CA THR A 78 6.79 3.21 -2.10
C THR A 78 5.45 2.52 -1.86
N LEU A 79 4.52 3.18 -1.17
CA LEU A 79 3.17 2.65 -0.93
C LEU A 79 2.40 2.40 -2.23
N ALA A 80 2.54 3.27 -3.24
CA ALA A 80 1.91 3.05 -4.54
C ALA A 80 2.45 1.81 -5.25
N ARG A 81 3.76 1.52 -5.15
CA ARG A 81 4.35 0.28 -5.68
C ARG A 81 3.88 -0.94 -4.91
N GLU A 82 3.86 -0.90 -3.59
CA GLU A 82 3.35 -2.02 -2.78
C GLU A 82 1.89 -2.35 -3.12
N ARG A 83 1.05 -1.32 -3.28
CA ARG A 83 -0.34 -1.48 -3.72
C ARG A 83 -0.42 -2.10 -5.11
N ARG A 84 0.37 -1.59 -6.07
CA ARG A 84 0.47 -2.17 -7.42
C ARG A 84 0.82 -3.65 -7.33
N ASP A 85 1.83 -3.99 -6.54
CA ASP A 85 2.37 -5.34 -6.44
C ASP A 85 1.37 -6.29 -5.76
N ALA A 86 0.62 -5.81 -4.78
CA ALA A 86 -0.48 -6.55 -4.18
C ALA A 86 -1.58 -6.89 -5.21
N HIS A 87 -2.02 -5.92 -6.00
CA HIS A 87 -3.01 -6.15 -7.06
C HIS A 87 -2.49 -7.10 -8.14
N LEU A 88 -1.22 -6.96 -8.55
CA LEU A 88 -0.61 -7.86 -9.53
C LEU A 88 -0.45 -9.28 -8.98
N ARG A 89 -0.17 -9.47 -7.68
CA ARG A 89 -0.14 -10.80 -7.04
C ARG A 89 -1.51 -11.46 -7.08
N THR A 90 -2.57 -10.73 -6.74
CA THR A 90 -3.95 -11.23 -6.85
C THR A 90 -4.32 -11.57 -8.30
N ALA A 91 -3.96 -10.69 -9.24
CA ALA A 91 -4.18 -10.93 -10.67
C ALA A 91 -3.44 -12.18 -11.17
N LEU A 92 -2.19 -12.38 -10.72
CA LEU A 92 -1.37 -13.54 -11.06
C LEU A 92 -2.00 -14.84 -10.56
N ALA A 93 -2.47 -14.85 -9.30
CA ALA A 93 -3.11 -16.02 -8.70
C ALA A 93 -4.35 -16.46 -9.49
N ALA A 94 -5.11 -15.49 -10.01
CA ALA A 94 -6.31 -15.69 -10.81
C ALA A 94 -6.05 -16.05 -12.28
N CYS A 95 -4.81 -15.97 -12.76
CA CYS A 95 -4.49 -16.33 -14.14
C CYS A 95 -4.55 -17.85 -14.38
N PRO A 96 -4.97 -18.29 -15.57
CA PRO A 96 -4.96 -19.70 -15.94
C PRO A 96 -3.52 -20.21 -16.11
N GLY A 97 -3.31 -21.51 -15.87
CA GLY A 97 -2.03 -22.18 -16.09
C GLY A 97 -1.65 -23.12 -14.94
N ALA A 98 -1.03 -24.25 -15.30
CA ALA A 98 -0.61 -25.28 -14.35
C ALA A 98 0.67 -24.91 -13.56
N SER A 99 1.46 -23.96 -14.06
CA SER A 99 2.71 -23.53 -13.43
C SER A 99 2.77 -22.01 -13.23
N THR A 100 3.61 -21.54 -12.31
CA THR A 100 3.84 -20.11 -12.07
C THR A 100 4.32 -19.40 -13.34
N TRP A 101 5.15 -20.05 -14.16
CA TRP A 101 5.58 -19.53 -15.46
C TRP A 101 4.41 -19.34 -16.43
N ALA A 102 3.51 -20.34 -16.53
CA ALA A 102 2.33 -20.24 -17.37
C ALA A 102 1.41 -19.09 -16.92
N LYS A 103 1.19 -18.96 -15.60
CA LYS A 103 0.41 -17.86 -15.01
C LYS A 103 1.06 -16.50 -15.27
N ALA A 104 2.37 -16.37 -15.09
CA ALA A 104 3.10 -15.12 -15.35
C ALA A 104 3.08 -14.74 -16.84
N THR A 105 3.13 -15.74 -17.73
CA THR A 105 2.97 -15.54 -19.17
C THR A 105 1.56 -15.04 -19.51
N ALA A 106 0.53 -15.68 -18.95
CA ALA A 106 -0.86 -15.26 -19.12
C ALA A 106 -1.10 -13.84 -18.59
N LEU A 107 -0.58 -13.51 -17.40
CA LEU A 107 -0.68 -12.17 -16.84
C LEU A 107 0.04 -11.13 -17.70
N GLY A 108 1.25 -11.44 -18.19
CA GLY A 108 1.99 -10.54 -19.08
C GLY A 108 1.26 -10.27 -20.40
N GLN A 109 0.50 -11.23 -20.91
CA GLN A 109 -0.40 -11.01 -22.05
C GLN A 109 -1.62 -10.16 -21.65
N ALA A 110 -2.26 -10.48 -20.52
CA ALA A 110 -3.41 -9.74 -20.00
C ALA A 110 -3.09 -8.25 -19.77
N VAL A 111 -1.92 -7.93 -19.19
CA VAL A 111 -1.44 -6.55 -19.02
C VAL A 111 -1.39 -5.81 -20.35
N ARG A 112 -0.76 -6.39 -21.38
CA ARG A 112 -0.63 -5.76 -22.71
C ARG A 112 -1.99 -5.51 -23.35
N VAL A 113 -2.89 -6.50 -23.29
CA VAL A 113 -4.24 -6.39 -23.85
C VAL A 113 -5.06 -5.34 -23.10
N PHE A 114 -4.97 -5.33 -21.77
CA PHE A 114 -5.68 -4.36 -20.92
C PHE A 114 -5.21 -2.93 -21.19
N GLU A 115 -3.90 -2.69 -21.18
CA GLU A 115 -3.30 -1.39 -21.45
C GLU A 115 -3.68 -0.86 -22.84
N GLY A 116 -3.58 -1.71 -23.86
CA GLY A 116 -3.83 -1.33 -25.25
C GLY A 116 -5.31 -1.15 -25.61
N ARG A 117 -6.24 -1.84 -24.91
CA ARG A 117 -7.66 -1.86 -25.32
C ARG A 117 -8.63 -1.26 -24.32
N ARG A 118 -8.35 -1.37 -23.02
CA ARG A 118 -9.31 -1.05 -21.95
C ARG A 118 -8.89 0.15 -21.12
N TRP A 119 -7.60 0.30 -20.86
CA TRP A 119 -7.12 1.31 -19.92
C TRP A 119 -7.52 2.74 -20.32
N GLN A 120 -7.41 3.08 -21.60
CA GLN A 120 -7.73 4.44 -22.06
C GLN A 120 -9.19 4.85 -21.81
N SER A 121 -10.13 3.91 -21.90
CA SER A 121 -11.55 4.17 -21.62
C SER A 121 -11.91 3.96 -20.15
N TRP A 122 -11.16 3.16 -19.40
CA TRP A 122 -11.48 2.84 -18.00
C TRP A 122 -10.78 3.74 -16.99
N ARG A 123 -9.74 4.49 -17.38
CA ARG A 123 -8.93 5.30 -16.45
C ARG A 123 -9.70 6.40 -15.72
N THR A 124 -10.78 6.90 -16.31
CA THR A 124 -11.63 7.97 -15.75
C THR A 124 -12.81 7.46 -14.94
N LEU A 125 -13.05 6.15 -14.93
CA LEU A 125 -14.13 5.56 -14.14
C LEU A 125 -13.76 5.60 -12.66
N ASP A 126 -14.75 5.68 -11.77
CA ASP A 126 -14.52 5.58 -10.32
C ASP A 126 -14.26 4.14 -9.88
N GLU A 127 -14.86 3.18 -10.58
CA GLU A 127 -14.72 1.75 -10.35
C GLU A 127 -14.61 0.97 -11.68
N PRO A 128 -14.00 -0.23 -11.68
CA PRO A 128 -13.97 -1.06 -12.88
C PRO A 128 -15.40 -1.52 -13.24
N PRO A 129 -15.73 -1.71 -14.53
CA PRO A 129 -17.07 -2.16 -14.93
C PRO A 129 -17.50 -3.46 -14.25
N ALA A 130 -18.78 -3.58 -13.87
CA ALA A 130 -19.30 -4.77 -13.17
C ALA A 130 -19.03 -6.10 -13.89
N ARG A 131 -19.03 -6.08 -15.23
CA ARG A 131 -18.71 -7.24 -16.08
C ARG A 131 -17.22 -7.59 -16.18
N ALA A 132 -16.34 -6.79 -15.59
CA ALA A 132 -14.90 -7.03 -15.65
C ALA A 132 -14.55 -8.31 -14.89
N THR A 133 -13.73 -9.15 -15.52
CA THR A 133 -13.13 -10.33 -14.88
C THR A 133 -12.28 -9.93 -13.68
N LEU A 134 -12.02 -10.87 -12.77
CA LEU A 134 -11.16 -10.60 -11.60
C LEU A 134 -9.79 -10.04 -12.01
N VAL A 135 -9.15 -10.64 -13.03
CA VAL A 135 -7.87 -10.16 -13.55
C VAL A 135 -7.97 -8.72 -14.05
N GLU A 136 -9.02 -8.37 -14.80
CA GLU A 136 -9.20 -6.99 -15.30
C GLU A 136 -9.47 -5.99 -14.17
N ARG A 137 -10.22 -6.37 -13.13
CA ARG A 137 -10.46 -5.51 -11.96
C ARG A 137 -9.16 -5.23 -11.22
N GLU A 138 -8.35 -6.25 -10.98
CA GLU A 138 -7.05 -6.09 -10.32
C GLU A 138 -6.05 -5.33 -11.18
N LEU A 139 -6.04 -5.53 -12.50
CA LEU A 139 -5.25 -4.70 -13.41
C LEU A 139 -5.70 -3.25 -13.37
N TRP A 140 -7.00 -2.96 -13.39
CA TRP A 140 -7.51 -1.59 -13.24
C TRP A 140 -6.99 -0.95 -11.94
N ARG A 141 -7.07 -1.66 -10.81
CA ARG A 141 -6.56 -1.18 -9.51
C ARG A 141 -5.04 -0.95 -9.54
N ALA A 142 -4.29 -1.86 -10.15
CA ALA A 142 -2.85 -1.72 -10.32
C ALA A 142 -2.49 -0.47 -11.15
N PHE A 143 -3.14 -0.26 -12.30
CA PHE A 143 -2.92 0.92 -13.16
C PHE A 143 -3.30 2.24 -12.45
N ARG A 144 -4.34 2.23 -11.60
CA ARG A 144 -4.76 3.40 -10.81
C ARG A 144 -3.75 3.88 -9.77
N THR A 145 -2.76 3.07 -9.43
CA THR A 145 -1.65 3.50 -8.55
C THR A 145 -0.72 4.53 -9.22
N GLY A 146 -0.83 4.73 -10.53
CA GLY A 146 0.06 5.60 -11.31
C GLY A 146 1.48 5.04 -11.47
N GLN A 147 1.76 3.84 -10.94
CA GLN A 147 3.04 3.18 -11.10
C GLN A 147 3.14 2.49 -12.46
N ARG A 148 4.36 2.39 -12.98
CA ARG A 148 4.63 1.61 -14.19
C ARG A 148 4.25 0.15 -13.96
N ILE A 149 3.45 -0.41 -14.86
CA ILE A 149 3.04 -1.82 -14.81
C ILE A 149 4.06 -2.68 -15.56
N PRO A 150 4.72 -3.63 -14.89
CA PRO A 150 5.63 -4.57 -15.52
C PRO A 150 4.86 -5.58 -16.37
N ARG A 151 5.40 -5.86 -17.56
CA ARG A 151 4.81 -6.75 -18.56
C ARG A 151 5.68 -7.96 -18.91
N SER A 152 6.90 -8.02 -18.36
CA SER A 152 7.86 -9.07 -18.63
C SER A 152 7.63 -10.26 -17.69
N VAL A 153 7.63 -11.46 -18.27
CA VAL A 153 7.46 -12.71 -17.52
C VAL A 153 8.50 -12.84 -16.39
N PRO A 154 9.80 -12.55 -16.61
CA PRO A 154 10.80 -12.61 -15.54
C PRO A 154 10.49 -11.69 -14.34
N TRP A 155 9.89 -10.52 -14.58
CA TRP A 155 9.52 -9.63 -13.47
C TRP A 155 8.32 -10.21 -12.71
N LEU A 156 7.31 -10.70 -13.43
CA LEU A 156 6.10 -11.27 -12.83
C LEU A 156 6.37 -12.57 -12.06
N LEU A 157 7.44 -13.28 -12.38
CA LEU A 157 7.93 -14.42 -11.59
C LEU A 157 8.54 -13.98 -10.27
N ARG A 158 9.42 -12.97 -10.28
CA ARG A 158 9.97 -12.41 -9.04
C ARG A 158 8.87 -11.89 -8.11
N LEU A 159 7.81 -11.31 -8.69
CA LEU A 159 6.63 -10.91 -7.94
C LEU A 159 5.94 -12.10 -7.24
N ALA A 160 5.91 -13.28 -7.88
CA ALA A 160 5.34 -14.50 -7.30
C ALA A 160 6.19 -15.05 -6.15
N GLU A 161 7.50 -14.82 -6.20
CA GLU A 161 8.49 -15.24 -5.22
C GLU A 161 8.54 -14.31 -3.99
N GLY A 162 7.88 -13.14 -4.04
CA GLY A 162 7.79 -12.19 -2.93
C GLY A 162 8.97 -11.21 -2.84
N HIS A 163 9.69 -11.00 -3.94
CA HIS A 163 10.82 -10.07 -4.04
C HIS A 163 10.42 -8.66 -4.50
#